data_AF-A0A2N5J6R5-F1
#
_entry.id   AF-A0A2N5J6R5-F1
#
_cell.length_a   1.000
_cell.length_b   1.000
_cell.length_c   1.000
_cell.angle_alpha   90.00
_cell.angle_beta   90.00
_cell.angle_gamma   90.00
#
_symmetry.space_group_name_H-M   'P 1'
#
loop_
_entity.id
_entity.type
_entity.pdbx_description
1 polymer ?
#
loop_
_entity_poly.entity_id
_entity_poly.type
_entity_poly.pdbx_seq_one_letter_code
_entity_poly.pdbx_strand_id
1 'polypeptide(L)'
;MTALETKKRRRVTAKEAAERLGVSERTIRNLVAVPRQDWLDEQATMREAVRAYHDDEGHTWPQTAEHFGLSIGAARLRAYRARKERAEERARRELDGPDE
;
A
#
# COMPACT_ATOMS: atom_id res chain seq x y z
N MET A 1 -15.17 -17.01 -15.19
CA MET A 1 -13.92 -16.41 -15.69
C MET A 1 -13.61 -15.22 -14.79
N THR A 2 -12.95 -15.46 -13.66
CA THR A 2 -12.66 -14.41 -12.68
C THR A 2 -11.34 -13.76 -13.07
N ALA A 3 -11.41 -12.70 -13.88
CA ALA A 3 -10.22 -11.93 -14.20
C ALA A 3 -9.77 -11.20 -12.94
N LEU A 4 -8.72 -11.72 -12.30
CA LEU A 4 -7.86 -10.95 -11.40
C LEU A 4 -7.14 -9.93 -12.29
N GLU A 5 -7.85 -8.87 -12.66
CA GLU A 5 -7.31 -7.77 -13.42
C GLU A 5 -6.32 -7.04 -12.52
N THR A 6 -5.03 -7.42 -12.62
CA THR A 6 -3.94 -6.68 -12.00
C THR A 6 -4.02 -5.23 -12.45
N LYS A 7 -4.61 -4.36 -11.61
CA LYS A 7 -4.65 -2.90 -11.80
C LYS A 7 -3.24 -2.35 -11.71
N LYS A 8 -2.47 -2.53 -12.78
CA LYS A 8 -1.09 -2.03 -12.88
C LYS A 8 -1.16 -0.50 -13.00
N ARG A 9 -0.51 0.20 -12.07
CA ARG A 9 -0.24 1.64 -12.20
C ARG A 9 0.43 1.88 -13.56
N ARG A 10 -0.08 2.85 -14.32
CA ARG A 10 0.31 3.04 -15.72
C ARG A 10 1.78 3.41 -15.83
N ARG A 11 2.46 2.80 -16.82
CA ARG A 11 3.80 3.20 -17.28
C ARG A 11 3.77 4.43 -18.20
N VAL A 12 2.58 4.90 -18.56
CA VAL A 12 2.33 6.02 -19.48
C VAL A 12 1.39 7.02 -18.82
N THR A 13 1.52 8.28 -19.21
CA THR A 13 0.68 9.35 -18.70
C THR A 13 -0.79 9.16 -19.13
N ALA A 14 -1.71 9.87 -18.45
CA ALA A 14 -3.11 9.87 -18.83
C ALA A 14 -3.32 10.36 -20.27
N LYS A 15 -2.54 11.37 -20.68
CA LYS A 15 -2.56 11.97 -22.02
C LYS A 15 -2.14 10.97 -23.10
N GLU A 16 -0.98 10.34 -22.95
CA GLU A 16 -0.49 9.36 -23.95
C GLU A 16 -1.44 8.19 -24.13
N ALA A 17 -2.05 7.73 -23.04
CA ALA A 17 -3.02 6.63 -23.11
C ALA A 17 -4.36 7.07 -23.69
N ALA A 18 -4.78 8.32 -23.48
CA ALA A 18 -5.95 8.91 -24.11
C ALA A 18 -5.77 8.97 -25.64
N GLU A 19 -4.60 9.44 -26.10
CA GLU A 19 -4.22 9.48 -27.52
C GLU A 19 -4.21 8.09 -28.15
N ARG A 20 -3.62 7.08 -27.48
CA ARG A 20 -3.57 5.70 -27.99
C ARG A 20 -4.93 5.01 -28.08
N LEU A 21 -5.84 5.31 -27.16
CA LEU A 21 -7.14 4.65 -27.04
C LEU A 21 -8.29 5.45 -27.68
N GLY A 22 -8.03 6.67 -28.15
CA GLY A 22 -9.04 7.55 -28.75
C GLY A 22 -10.12 8.00 -27.76
N VAL A 23 -9.81 8.08 -26.46
CA VAL A 23 -10.76 8.47 -25.40
C VAL A 23 -10.26 9.68 -24.62
N SER A 24 -11.12 10.31 -23.83
CA SER A 24 -10.72 11.48 -23.02
C SER A 24 -9.83 11.10 -21.83
N GLU A 25 -8.93 12.01 -21.42
CA GLU A 25 -8.12 11.83 -20.21
C GLU A 25 -8.94 11.59 -18.93
N ARG A 26 -10.14 12.18 -18.86
CA ARG A 26 -11.06 11.97 -17.73
C ARG A 26 -11.52 10.52 -17.65
N THR A 27 -11.92 9.94 -18.77
CA THR A 27 -12.33 8.52 -18.87
C THR A 27 -11.19 7.61 -18.42
N ILE A 28 -10.00 7.92 -18.90
CA ILE A 28 -8.76 7.26 -18.56
C ILE A 28 -8.47 7.28 -17.05
N ARG A 29 -8.58 8.44 -16.39
CA ARG A 29 -8.37 8.57 -14.94
C ARG A 29 -9.38 7.76 -14.15
N ASN A 30 -10.64 7.75 -14.60
CA ASN A 30 -11.70 6.96 -13.97
C ASN A 30 -11.45 5.45 -14.11
N LEU A 31 -11.00 4.99 -15.29
CA LEU A 31 -10.69 3.58 -15.53
C LEU A 31 -9.58 3.05 -14.62
N VAL A 32 -8.55 3.86 -14.34
CA VAL A 32 -7.43 3.45 -13.48
C VAL A 32 -7.65 3.75 -12.00
N ALA A 33 -8.77 4.37 -11.64
CA ALA A 33 -9.05 4.68 -10.26
C ALA A 33 -9.14 3.38 -9.44
N VAL A 34 -8.42 3.38 -8.32
CA VAL A 34 -8.51 2.32 -7.31
C VAL A 34 -9.59 2.74 -6.31
N PRO A 35 -10.53 1.85 -5.94
CA PRO A 35 -11.45 2.10 -4.85
C PRO A 35 -10.70 2.53 -3.59
N ARG A 36 -11.32 3.42 -2.81
CA ARG A 36 -10.66 3.98 -1.63
C ARG A 36 -10.23 2.90 -0.64
N GLN A 37 -11.09 1.91 -0.40
CA GLN A 37 -10.82 0.86 0.56
C GLN A 37 -9.63 -0.01 0.11
N ASP A 38 -9.64 -0.49 -1.13
CA ASP A 38 -8.54 -1.27 -1.70
C ASP A 38 -7.19 -0.53 -1.60
N TRP A 39 -7.19 0.78 -1.84
CA TRP A 39 -5.98 1.58 -1.67
C TRP A 39 -5.51 1.66 -0.21
N LEU A 40 -6.43 1.83 0.74
CA LEU A 40 -6.09 1.85 2.16
C LEU A 40 -5.51 0.51 2.63
N ASP A 41 -6.09 -0.60 2.16
CA ASP A 41 -5.65 -1.96 2.49
C ASP A 41 -4.28 -2.26 1.88
N GLU A 42 -4.04 -1.86 0.62
CA GLU A 42 -2.71 -1.94 -0.01
C GLU A 42 -1.69 -1.12 0.78
N GLN A 43 -2.04 0.11 1.19
CA GLN A 43 -1.14 0.94 1.99
C GLN A 43 -0.88 0.34 3.37
N ALA A 44 -1.87 -0.29 4.02
CA ALA A 44 -1.70 -0.98 5.30
C ALA A 44 -0.76 -2.18 5.16
N THR A 45 -0.96 -2.99 4.13
CA THR A 45 -0.10 -4.12 3.77
C THR A 45 1.34 -3.67 3.55
N MET A 46 1.55 -2.59 2.79
CA MET A 46 2.88 -2.03 2.56
C MET A 46 3.54 -1.52 3.85
N ARG A 47 2.78 -0.92 4.78
CA ARG A 47 3.33 -0.47 6.07
C ARG A 47 3.75 -1.65 6.93
N GLU A 48 2.93 -2.69 7.01
CA GLU A 48 3.26 -3.90 7.77
C GLU A 48 4.45 -4.65 7.16
N ALA A 49 4.55 -4.73 5.84
CA ALA A 49 5.72 -5.32 5.17
C ALA A 49 7.02 -4.57 5.51
N VAL A 50 7.01 -3.24 5.47
CA VAL A 50 8.17 -2.42 5.85
C VAL A 50 8.56 -2.63 7.32
N ARG A 51 7.57 -2.77 8.21
CA ARG A 51 7.82 -3.07 9.63
C ARG A 51 8.41 -4.46 9.78
N ALA A 52 7.80 -5.50 9.20
CA ALA A 52 8.23 -6.89 9.34
C ALA A 52 9.68 -7.08 8.84
N TYR A 53 10.01 -6.50 7.68
CA TYR A 53 11.37 -6.57 7.12
C TYR A 53 12.44 -5.93 8.03
N HIS A 54 12.09 -4.88 8.78
CA HIS A 54 13.01 -4.26 9.73
C HIS A 54 13.00 -4.95 11.10
N ASP A 55 11.83 -5.13 11.70
CA ASP A 55 11.67 -5.56 13.10
C ASP A 55 11.76 -7.07 13.27
N ASP A 56 11.19 -7.84 12.34
CA ASP A 56 11.12 -9.31 12.46
C ASP A 56 12.34 -9.96 11.80
N GLU A 57 12.77 -9.46 10.65
CA GLU A 57 13.96 -9.96 9.94
C GLU A 57 15.27 -9.28 10.40
N GLY A 58 15.18 -8.17 11.15
CA GLY A 58 16.33 -7.51 11.77
C GLY A 58 17.19 -6.64 10.84
N HIS A 59 16.70 -6.29 9.65
CA HIS A 59 17.45 -5.44 8.70
C HIS A 59 17.62 -4.01 9.20
N THR A 60 18.71 -3.38 8.80
CA THR A 60 18.96 -1.97 9.13
C THR A 60 18.08 -1.02 8.30
N TRP A 61 17.79 0.18 8.82
CA TRP A 61 16.98 1.18 8.11
C TRP A 61 17.45 1.51 6.68
N PRO A 62 18.76 1.63 6.37
CA PRO A 62 19.21 1.81 4.99
C PRO A 62 18.82 0.65 4.08
N GLN A 63 18.99 -0.60 4.53
CA GLN A 63 18.64 -1.81 3.76
C GLN A 63 17.13 -1.89 3.55
N THR A 64 16.33 -1.59 4.58
CA THR A 64 14.86 -1.52 4.44
C THR A 64 14.47 -0.45 3.42
N ALA A 65 15.07 0.73 3.49
CA ALA A 65 14.77 1.83 2.57
C ALA A 65 15.09 1.44 1.12
N GLU A 66 16.26 0.82 0.89
CA GLU A 66 16.66 0.31 -0.42
C GLU A 66 15.71 -0.77 -0.94
N HIS A 67 15.37 -1.76 -0.11
CA HIS A 67 14.49 -2.87 -0.48
C HIS A 67 13.12 -2.38 -0.99
N PHE A 68 12.55 -1.37 -0.34
CA PHE A 68 11.24 -0.83 -0.71
C PHE A 68 11.30 0.38 -1.66
N GLY A 69 12.48 0.81 -2.10
CA GLY A 69 12.65 2.00 -2.95
C GLY A 69 12.18 3.30 -2.27
N LEU A 70 12.40 3.42 -0.97
CA LEU A 70 11.98 4.54 -0.12
C LEU A 70 13.19 5.36 0.36
N SER A 71 12.93 6.57 0.85
CA SER A 71 13.91 7.23 1.71
C SER A 71 13.91 6.60 3.10
N ILE A 72 15.05 6.69 3.81
CA ILE A 72 15.21 6.16 5.17
C ILE A 72 14.14 6.71 6.12
N GLY A 73 13.87 8.03 6.06
CA GLY A 73 12.82 8.66 6.87
C GLY A 73 11.42 8.12 6.55
N ALA A 74 11.14 7.84 5.28
CA ALA A 74 9.86 7.30 4.85
C ALA A 74 9.68 5.82 5.23
N ALA A 75 10.77 5.04 5.28
CA ALA A 75 10.74 3.67 5.82
C ALA A 75 10.42 3.68 7.32
N ARG A 76 11.11 4.53 8.09
CA ARG A 76 10.86 4.72 9.53
C ARG A 76 9.41 5.12 9.81
N LEU A 77 8.90 6.15 9.15
CA LEU A 77 7.54 6.63 9.35
C LEU A 77 6.49 5.53 9.10
N ARG A 78 6.69 4.72 8.03
CA ARG A 78 5.80 3.61 7.71
C ARG A 78 5.84 2.53 8.79
N ALA A 79 7.03 2.12 9.24
CA ALA A 79 7.17 1.14 10.30
C ALA A 79 6.55 1.62 11.62
N TYR A 80 6.75 2.88 12.02
CA TYR A 80 6.13 3.44 13.23
C TYR A 80 4.60 3.43 13.15
N ARG A 81 4.03 3.77 11.99
CA ARG A 81 2.57 3.71 11.79
C ARG A 81 2.05 2.27 11.87
N ALA A 82 2.73 1.31 11.26
CA ALA A 82 2.37 -0.11 11.37
C ALA A 82 2.36 -0.60 12.83
N ARG A 83 3.38 -0.22 13.63
CA ARG A 83 3.42 -0.55 15.07
C ARG A 83 2.22 0.01 15.83
N LYS A 84 1.85 1.26 15.54
CA LYS A 84 0.67 1.91 16.14
C LYS A 84 -0.61 1.19 15.74
N GLU A 85 -0.80 0.91 14.45
CA GLU A 85 -1.98 0.20 13.92
C GLU A 85 -2.13 -1.19 14.57
N ARG A 86 -1.04 -1.95 14.74
CA ARG A 86 -1.07 -3.23 15.47
C ARG A 86 -1.37 -3.09 16.95
N ALA A 87 -0.88 -2.03 17.59
CA ALA A 87 -1.19 -1.78 19.00
C ALA A 87 -2.68 -1.45 19.18
N GLU A 88 -3.24 -0.65 18.27
CA GLU A 88 -4.68 -0.32 18.24
C GLU A 88 -5.53 -1.57 17.93
N GLU A 89 -5.12 -2.41 16.98
CA GLU A 89 -5.80 -3.68 16.68
C GLU A 89 -5.78 -4.63 17.87
N ARG A 90 -4.63 -4.79 18.54
CA ARG A 90 -4.52 -5.60 19.77
C ARG A 90 -5.41 -5.05 20.89
N ALA A 91 -5.39 -3.73 21.11
CA ALA A 91 -6.23 -3.09 22.12
C ALA A 91 -7.71 -3.23 21.80
N ARG A 92 -8.09 -3.12 20.52
CA ARG A 92 -9.47 -3.34 20.08
C ARG A 92 -9.90 -4.79 20.27
N ARG A 93 -9.04 -5.76 19.91
CA ARG A 93 -9.30 -7.19 20.13
C ARG A 93 -9.42 -7.53 21.61
N GLU A 94 -8.62 -6.89 22.46
CA GLU A 94 -8.70 -7.04 23.92
C GLU A 94 -10.00 -6.46 24.48
N LEU A 95 -10.46 -5.32 23.94
CA LEU A 95 -11.72 -4.68 24.32
C LEU A 95 -12.95 -5.49 23.87
N ASP A 96 -12.92 -6.04 22.65
CA ASP A 96 -14.04 -6.77 22.06
C ASP A 96 -14.23 -8.17 22.71
N GLY A 97 -13.27 -8.64 23.52
CA GLY A 97 -13.30 -9.93 24.22
C GLY A 97 -13.16 -11.13 23.27
N PRO A 98 -12.68 -12.30 23.72
CA PRO A 98 -12.79 -13.50 22.90
C PRO A 98 -14.27 -13.81 22.72
N ASP A 99 -14.73 -13.85 21.46
CA ASP A 99 -16.01 -14.44 21.09
C ASP A 99 -16.02 -15.91 21.58
N GLU A 100 -16.55 -16.16 22.77
CA GLU A 100 -16.84 -17.51 23.30
C GLU A 100 -18.22 -18.01 22.84
#